data_AF-A0AAN8WZN3-F1
#
_entry.id   AF-A0AAN8WZN3-F1
#
_cell.length_a   1.000
_cell.length_b   1.000
_cell.length_c   1.000
_cell.angle_alpha   90.00
_cell.angle_beta   90.00
_cell.angle_gamma   90.00
#
_symmetry.space_group_name_H-M   'P 1'
#
loop_
_entity.id
_entity.type
_entity.pdbx_description
1 polymer ?
#
loop_
_entity_poly.entity_id
_entity_poly.type
_entity_poly.pdbx_seq_one_letter_code
_entity_poly.pdbx_strand_id
1 'polypeptide(L)' 'MLDTDAEEFGGHSLIDHNTDFFTKPEEFNNRPNSLMVYIPSRVALVLAKMD' A
#
# COMPACT_ATOMS: atom_id res chain seq x y z
N MET A 1 -7.01 6.91 -0.51
CA MET A 1 -5.97 6.00 -1.03
C MET A 1 -5.63 6.42 -2.45
N LEU A 2 -4.38 6.27 -2.88
CA LEU A 2 -3.96 6.50 -4.28
C LEU A 2 -3.07 5.34 -4.72
N ASP A 3 -3.27 4.89 -5.96
CA ASP A 3 -2.50 3.85 -6.62
C ASP A 3 -2.19 4.29 -8.06
N THR A 4 -0.91 4.45 -8.41
CA THR A 4 -0.52 4.84 -9.77
C THR A 4 -0.50 3.69 -10.77
N ASP A 5 -0.66 2.43 -10.32
CA ASP A 5 -0.75 1.25 -11.18
C ASP A 5 -2.18 0.99 -11.68
N ALA A 6 -3.17 1.77 -11.24
CA ALA A 6 -4.55 1.62 -11.70
C ALA A 6 -4.67 1.85 -13.22
N GLU A 7 -5.61 1.14 -13.86
CA GLU A 7 -5.85 1.21 -15.31
C GLU A 7 -6.15 2.66 -15.79
N GLU A 8 -6.84 3.45 -14.98
CA GLU A 8 -7.15 4.86 -15.27
C GLU A 8 -5.92 5.77 -15.40
N PHE A 9 -4.78 5.34 -14.82
CA PHE A 9 -3.49 6.01 -14.95
C PHE A 9 -2.56 5.32 -15.96
N GLY A 10 -3.06 4.30 -16.68
CA GLY A 10 -2.29 3.52 -17.65
C GLY A 10 -1.35 2.49 -17.02
N GLY A 11 -1.59 2.10 -15.77
CA GLY A 11 -0.83 1.04 -15.09
C GLY A 11 -1.32 -0.37 -15.41
N HIS A 12 -0.71 -1.36 -14.75
CA HIS A 12 -0.95 -2.79 -14.99
C HIS A 12 -2.07 -3.40 -14.14
N SER A 13 -2.65 -2.65 -13.21
CA SER A 13 -3.70 -3.09 -12.29
C SER A 13 -3.32 -4.37 -11.52
N LEU A 14 -2.08 -4.43 -11.03
CA LEU A 14 -1.56 -5.57 -10.25
C LEU A 14 -1.98 -5.53 -8.78
N ILE A 15 -2.59 -4.44 -8.34
CA ILE A 15 -2.94 -4.19 -6.94
C ILE A 15 -4.44 -4.39 -6.77
N ASP A 16 -4.83 -5.26 -5.82
CA ASP A 16 -6.23 -5.46 -5.45
C ASP A 16 -6.65 -4.45 -4.37
N HIS A 17 -7.53 -3.51 -4.75
CA HIS A 17 -8.03 -2.46 -3.87
C HIS A 17 -8.99 -2.94 -2.77
N ASN A 18 -9.39 -4.22 -2.76
CA ASN A 18 -10.17 -4.82 -1.67
C ASN A 18 -9.29 -5.38 -0.54
N THR A 19 -7.97 -5.27 -0.64
CA THR A 19 -7.05 -5.77 0.38
C THR A 19 -6.98 -4.84 1.58
N ASP A 20 -7.26 -5.38 2.77
CA ASP A 20 -7.03 -4.68 4.03
C ASP A 20 -5.56 -4.77 4.48
N PHE A 21 -4.98 -3.62 4.85
CA PHE A 21 -3.61 -3.54 5.36
C PHE A 21 -3.60 -3.35 6.87
N PHE A 22 -3.19 -4.39 7.61
CA PHE A 22 -3.11 -4.35 9.07
C PHE A 22 -1.71 -4.02 9.55
N THR A 23 -1.62 -3.08 10.48
CA THR A 23 -0.37 -2.81 11.20
C THR A 23 -0.16 -3.79 12.34
N LYS A 24 1.09 -4.17 12.58
CA LYS A 24 1.53 -4.95 13.74
C LYS A 24 2.39 -4.07 14.67
N PRO A 25 2.40 -4.35 15.99
CA PRO A 25 3.28 -3.68 16.96
C PRO A 25 4.72 -4.19 16.85
N GLU A 26 5.28 -4.11 15.64
CA GLU A 26 6.63 -4.51 15.29
C GLU A 26 7.40 -3.26 14.89
N GLU A 27 8.44 -2.92 15.66
CA GLU A 27 9.24 -1.73 15.39
C GLU A 27 10.03 -1.90 14.08
N PHE A 28 9.89 -0.93 13.18
CA PHE A 28 10.62 -0.90 11.92
C PHE A 28 10.97 0.53 11.55
N ASN A 29 12.23 0.79 11.20
CA ASN A 29 12.73 2.12 10.84
C ASN A 29 12.35 3.22 11.86
N ASN A 30 12.49 2.93 13.17
CA ASN A 30 12.14 3.83 14.29
C ASN A 30 10.65 4.20 14.34
N ARG A 31 9.76 3.32 13.87
CA ARG A 31 8.29 3.47 13.97
C ARG A 31 7.72 2.31 14.79
N PRO A 32 6.84 2.56 15.76
CA PRO A 32 6.38 1.54 16.71
C PRO A 32 5.45 0.48 16.11
N ASN A 33 4.88 0.75 14.94
CA ASN A 33 4.05 -0.19 14.20
C ASN A 33 4.49 -0.21 12.75
N SER A 34 4.38 -1.36 12.12
CA SER A 34 4.72 -1.59 10.72
C SER A 34 3.67 -2.46 10.03
N LEU A 35 3.65 -2.44 8.70
CA LEU A 35 2.75 -3.27 7.88
C LEU A 35 3.54 -3.85 6.71
N MET A 36 3.00 -4.90 6.12
CA MET A 36 3.52 -5.45 4.87
C MET A 36 2.65 -4.98 3.70
N VAL A 37 3.29 -4.63 2.60
CA VAL A 37 2.63 -4.18 1.37
C VAL A 37 3.28 -4.85 0.16
N TYR A 38 2.48 -5.20 -0.85
CA TYR A 38 2.96 -5.58 -2.17
C TYR A 38 3.10 -4.31 -3.02
N ILE A 39 4.33 -3.99 -3.45
CA ILE A 39 4.60 -2.83 -4.31
C ILE A 39 5.36 -3.27 -5.58
N PRO A 40 4.73 -3.19 -6.77
CA PRO A 40 5.40 -3.50 -8.03
C PRO A 40 6.51 -2.49 -8.38
N SER A 41 7.34 -2.85 -9.36
CA SER A 41 8.39 -1.95 -9.87
C SER A 41 7.77 -0.71 -10.51
N ARG A 42 8.31 0.48 -10.21
CA ARG A 42 7.88 1.78 -10.75
C ARG A 42 6.43 2.18 -10.42
N VAL A 43 5.89 1.69 -9.30
CA VAL A 43 4.56 2.05 -8.78
C VAL A 43 4.70 2.88 -7.50
N ALA A 44 3.78 3.83 -7.29
CA ALA A 44 3.64 4.58 -6.05
C ALA A 44 2.25 4.31 -5.42
N LEU A 45 2.25 4.13 -4.09
CA LEU A 45 1.05 3.88 -3.29
C LEU A 45 0.92 4.90 -2.15
N VAL A 46 -0.28 5.40 -1.93
CA VAL A 46 -0.65 6.22 -0.76
C VAL A 46 -1.76 5.52 0.00
N LEU A 47 -1.43 5.03 1.20
CA LEU A 47 -2.36 4.37 2.10
C LEU A 47 -2.96 5.38 3.08
N ALA A 48 -4.24 5.20 3.41
CA ALA A 48 -4.92 5.96 4.46
C ALA A 48 -5.31 5.01 5.59
N LYS A 49 -5.18 5.46 6.84
CA LYS A 49 -5.70 4.73 7.99
C LYS A 49 -7.23 4.80 7.96
N MET A 50 -7.91 3.67 8.11
CA MET A 50 -9.36 3.63 8.30
C MET A 50 -9.72 3.94 9.76
N ASP A 51 -10.87 4.58 9.97
CA ASP A 51 -11.40 4.95 11.28
C ASP A 51 -12.04 3.76 12.01
#